data_AF-A0A7S3FJ18-F1
#
_entry.id   AF-A0A7S3FJ18-F1
#
_cell.length_a   1.000
_cell.length_b   1.000
_cell.length_c   1.000
_cell.angle_alpha   90.00
_cell.angle_beta   90.00
_cell.angle_gamma   90.00
#
_symmetry.space_group_name_H-M   'P 1'
#
loop_
_entity.id
_entity.type
_entity.pdbx_description
1 polymer ?
#
loop_
_entity_poly.entity_id
_entity_poly.type
_entity_poly.pdbx_seq_one_letter_code
_entity_poly.pdbx_strand_id
1 'polypeptide(L)'
;TVRQYLDMSLTLSLYLGTYDRRDHQQVNGRSIFVKRDHEDMALWFASGYWHAGQTSHAGRQLATLFARDTAWCPEHIVGCWEVEGGAGGDDSWIQAPEVRCLPGD
;
A
#
# COMPACT_ATOMS: atom_id res chain seq x y z
N THR A 1 13.66 17.83 -12.54
CA THR A 1 13.80 16.48 -11.97
C THR A 1 13.68 16.43 -10.45
N VAL A 2 14.10 17.44 -9.67
CA VAL A 2 14.11 17.38 -8.18
C VAL A 2 12.72 17.43 -7.51
N ARG A 3 11.72 18.10 -8.12
CA ARG A 3 10.39 18.28 -7.50
C ARG A 3 9.58 16.98 -7.38
N GLN A 4 9.72 16.08 -8.37
CA GLN A 4 8.94 14.83 -8.44
C GLN A 4 9.44 13.80 -7.41
N TYR A 5 10.76 13.77 -7.14
CA TYR A 5 11.35 12.93 -6.09
C TYR A 5 10.96 13.38 -4.67
N LEU A 6 10.89 14.70 -4.42
CA LEU A 6 10.43 15.22 -3.13
C LEU A 6 8.95 14.87 -2.88
N ASP A 7 8.11 14.97 -3.90
CA ASP A 7 6.69 14.63 -3.81
C ASP A 7 6.46 13.13 -3.56
N MET A 8 7.23 12.27 -4.23
CA MET A 8 7.25 10.83 -3.94
C MET A 8 7.70 10.53 -2.51
N SER A 9 8.80 11.15 -2.05
CA SER A 9 9.33 10.91 -0.70
C SER A 9 8.33 11.30 0.39
N LEU A 10 7.61 12.42 0.18
CA LEU A 10 6.54 12.85 1.08
C LEU A 10 5.36 11.88 1.04
N THR A 11 4.92 11.49 -0.16
CA THR A 11 3.84 10.51 -0.33
C THR A 11 4.17 9.18 0.34
N LEU A 12 5.36 8.61 0.09
CA LEU A 12 5.80 7.37 0.74
C LEU A 12 5.80 7.51 2.27
N SER A 13 6.32 8.62 2.80
CA SER A 13 6.38 8.83 4.26
C SER A 13 5.01 8.78 4.94
N LEU A 14 3.93 9.13 4.24
CA LEU A 14 2.57 9.04 4.76
C LEU A 14 2.13 7.58 4.94
N TYR A 15 2.56 6.68 4.08
CA TYR A 15 2.15 5.27 4.10
C TYR A 15 3.17 4.34 4.76
N LEU A 16 4.39 4.79 5.03
CA LEU A 16 5.33 4.03 5.85
C LEU A 16 4.97 4.09 7.34
N GLY A 17 5.23 3.01 8.07
CA GLY A 17 4.99 2.88 9.50
C GLY A 17 4.45 1.51 9.88
N THR A 18 3.89 1.42 11.09
CA THR A 18 3.37 0.17 11.64
C THR A 18 1.88 0.03 11.36
N TYR A 19 1.48 -1.17 10.96
CA TYR A 19 0.10 -1.53 10.67
C TYR A 19 -0.35 -2.68 11.55
N ASP A 20 -1.57 -2.58 12.07
CA ASP A 20 -2.18 -3.61 12.90
C ASP A 20 -3.21 -4.40 12.07
N ARG A 21 -3.07 -5.73 12.09
CA ARG A 21 -4.01 -6.64 11.43
C ARG A 21 -5.36 -6.57 12.14
N ARG A 22 -6.44 -6.35 11.39
CA ARG A 22 -7.81 -6.35 11.92
C ARG A 22 -8.47 -7.70 11.62
N ASP A 23 -8.29 -8.68 12.49
CA ASP A 23 -8.74 -10.07 12.26
C ASP A 23 -10.26 -10.23 12.09
N HIS A 24 -11.05 -9.32 12.65
CA HIS A 24 -12.50 -9.31 12.51
C HIS A 24 -12.99 -8.60 11.24
N GLN A 25 -12.09 -8.02 10.46
CA GLN A 25 -12.42 -7.25 9.26
C GLN A 25 -11.67 -7.80 8.05
N GLN A 26 -12.42 -8.41 7.14
CA GLN A 26 -11.89 -8.92 5.89
C GLN A 26 -12.38 -8.08 4.71
N VAL A 27 -11.49 -7.88 3.76
CA VAL A 27 -11.74 -7.21 2.49
C VAL A 27 -11.28 -8.17 1.39
N ASN A 28 -12.19 -8.51 0.47
CA ASN A 28 -11.94 -9.46 -0.62
C ASN A 28 -11.30 -10.79 -0.16
N GLY A 29 -11.75 -11.31 0.99
CA GLY A 29 -11.31 -12.61 1.53
C GLY A 29 -9.97 -12.59 2.29
N ARG A 30 -9.39 -11.42 2.57
CA ARG A 30 -8.16 -11.28 3.36
C ARG A 30 -8.32 -10.23 4.45
N SER A 31 -7.56 -10.38 5.53
CA SER A 31 -7.54 -9.36 6.61
C SER A 31 -7.08 -8.02 6.07
N ILE A 32 -7.71 -6.95 6.53
CA ILE A 32 -7.21 -5.58 6.35
C ILE A 32 -6.20 -5.26 7.45
N PHE A 33 -5.20 -4.44 7.12
CA PHE A 33 -4.22 -3.95 8.09
C PHE A 33 -4.34 -2.44 8.16
N VAL A 34 -4.60 -1.88 9.34
CA VAL A 34 -4.84 -0.44 9.52
C VAL A 34 -3.62 0.20 10.16
N LYS A 35 -3.19 1.35 9.67
CA LYS A 35 -1.99 2.02 10.21
C LYS A 35 -2.25 2.46 11.65
N ARG A 36 -1.33 2.13 12.55
CA ARG A 36 -1.49 2.29 14.00
C ARG A 36 -1.73 3.74 14.42
N ASP A 37 -0.99 4.67 13.82
CA ASP A 37 -1.05 6.08 14.16
C ASP A 37 -2.01 6.89 13.25
N HIS A 38 -2.62 6.25 12.25
CA HIS A 38 -3.47 6.88 11.23
C HIS A 38 -4.54 5.89 10.72
N GLU A 39 -5.68 5.81 11.41
CA GLU A 39 -6.73 4.83 11.06
C GLU A 39 -7.39 5.07 9.69
N ASP A 40 -7.18 6.25 9.11
CA ASP A 40 -7.59 6.60 7.75
C ASP A 40 -6.70 5.98 6.67
N MET A 41 -5.64 5.25 7.04
CA MET A 41 -4.76 4.53 6.13
C MET A 41 -4.77 3.02 6.38
N ALA A 42 -4.78 2.24 5.29
CA ALA A 42 -4.82 0.79 5.38
C ALA A 42 -4.05 0.09 4.24
N LEU A 43 -3.68 -1.16 4.49
CA LEU A 43 -3.29 -2.15 3.50
C LEU A 43 -4.45 -3.13 3.27
N TRP A 44 -4.78 -3.38 2.00
CA TRP A 44 -5.82 -4.34 1.63
C TRP A 44 -5.47 -5.10 0.37
N PHE A 45 -6.15 -6.24 0.18
CA PHE A 45 -6.07 -7.02 -1.05
C PHE A 45 -7.26 -6.70 -1.96
N ALA A 46 -7.00 -6.44 -3.23
CA ALA A 46 -8.03 -6.27 -4.24
C ALA A 46 -7.50 -6.68 -5.62
N SER A 47 -8.35 -7.33 -6.42
CA SER A 47 -8.04 -7.62 -7.83
C SER A 47 -6.69 -8.27 -8.11
N GLY A 48 -6.23 -9.15 -7.21
CA GLY A 48 -4.97 -9.87 -7.37
C GLY A 48 -3.73 -9.17 -6.81
N TYR A 49 -3.86 -7.94 -6.28
CA TYR A 49 -2.74 -7.13 -5.81
C TYR A 49 -2.93 -6.63 -4.38
N TRP A 50 -1.82 -6.32 -3.73
CA TRP A 50 -1.80 -5.60 -2.46
C TRP A 50 -1.78 -4.10 -2.70
N HIS A 51 -2.53 -3.37 -1.88
CA HIS A 51 -2.76 -1.94 -2.01
C HIS A 51 -2.49 -1.25 -0.67
N ALA A 52 -1.99 -0.03 -0.71
CA ALA A 52 -1.88 0.89 0.43
C ALA A 52 -2.51 2.24 0.08
N GLY A 53 -3.41 2.73 0.91
CA GLY A 53 -4.20 3.93 0.60
C GLY A 53 -5.18 4.29 1.71
N GLN A 54 -6.12 5.16 1.37
CA GLN A 54 -7.17 5.55 2.32
C GLN A 54 -8.08 4.37 2.67
N THR A 55 -8.39 4.19 3.95
CA THR A 55 -9.26 3.11 4.44
C THR A 55 -10.65 3.15 3.80
N SER A 56 -11.15 4.34 3.43
CA SER A 56 -12.42 4.52 2.70
C SER A 56 -12.45 3.86 1.31
N HIS A 57 -11.28 3.57 0.74
CA HIS A 57 -11.13 2.90 -0.56
C HIS A 57 -10.89 1.39 -0.45
N ALA A 58 -10.82 0.85 0.78
CA ALA A 58 -10.51 -0.55 1.02
C ALA A 58 -11.41 -1.48 0.18
N GLY A 59 -10.76 -2.38 -0.55
CA GLY A 59 -11.40 -3.37 -1.42
C GLY A 59 -11.51 -2.95 -2.88
N ARG A 60 -11.14 -1.71 -3.22
CA ARG A 60 -11.12 -1.16 -4.58
C ARG A 60 -9.69 -1.09 -5.11
N GLN A 61 -9.56 -0.91 -6.43
CA GLN A 61 -8.29 -0.58 -7.09
C GLN A 61 -8.04 0.93 -7.03
N LEU A 62 -8.08 1.52 -5.83
CA LEU A 62 -7.88 2.96 -5.63
C LEU A 62 -6.94 3.17 -4.44
N ALA A 63 -5.65 3.18 -4.73
CA ALA A 63 -4.58 3.20 -3.75
C ALA A 63 -3.48 4.16 -4.17
N THR A 64 -2.63 4.55 -3.23
CA THR A 64 -1.45 5.38 -3.52
C THR A 64 -0.20 4.53 -3.69
N LEU A 65 -0.15 3.35 -3.07
CA LEU A 65 0.82 2.32 -3.39
C LEU A 65 0.13 1.01 -3.73
N PHE A 66 0.80 0.20 -4.55
CA PHE A 66 0.40 -1.19 -4.74
C PHE A 66 1.59 -2.09 -5.05
N ALA A 67 1.41 -3.39 -4.85
CA ALA A 67 2.34 -4.43 -5.24
C ALA A 67 1.59 -5.52 -5.99
N ARG A 68 2.08 -5.89 -7.18
CA ARG A 68 1.49 -6.96 -8.00
C ARG A 68 1.87 -8.34 -7.46
N ASP A 69 1.32 -8.68 -6.30
CA ASP A 69 1.65 -9.90 -5.57
C ASP A 69 0.40 -10.52 -4.93
N THR A 70 0.30 -11.84 -5.01
CA THR A 70 -0.82 -12.63 -4.47
C THR A 70 -0.57 -13.21 -3.09
N ALA A 71 0.56 -12.93 -2.45
CA ALA A 71 0.94 -13.43 -1.12
C ALA A 71 -0.19 -13.27 -0.10
N TRP A 72 -0.45 -14.29 0.72
CA TRP A 72 -1.63 -14.29 1.62
C TRP A 72 -1.59 -13.19 2.69
N CYS A 73 -0.38 -12.79 3.10
CA CYS A 73 -0.13 -11.72 4.06
C CYS A 73 0.87 -10.71 3.47
N PRO A 74 0.81 -9.42 3.85
CA PRO A 74 1.69 -8.39 3.33
C PRO A 74 3.18 -8.66 3.55
N GLU A 75 3.56 -9.20 4.71
CA GLU A 75 4.95 -9.54 5.06
C GLU A 75 5.57 -10.64 4.18
N HIS A 76 4.76 -11.32 3.36
CA HIS A 76 5.22 -12.31 2.39
C HIS A 76 5.27 -11.79 0.95
N ILE A 77 4.97 -10.50 0.72
CA ILE A 77 5.09 -9.88 -0.60
C ILE A 77 6.56 -9.87 -1.02
N VAL A 78 6.83 -10.38 -2.22
CA VAL A 78 8.15 -10.33 -2.87
C VAL A 78 8.17 -9.41 -4.08
N GLY A 79 6.98 -9.08 -4.61
CA GLY A 79 6.81 -8.10 -5.68
C GLY A 79 7.28 -6.69 -5.28
N CYS A 80 7.77 -5.94 -6.26
CA CYS A 80 8.12 -4.54 -6.06
C CYS A 80 6.86 -3.70 -5.79
N TRP A 81 6.94 -2.84 -4.79
CA TRP A 81 5.92 -1.82 -4.55
C TRP A 81 6.09 -0.68 -5.55
N GLU A 82 4.97 -0.11 -5.97
CA GLU A 82 4.89 1.03 -6.86
C GLU A 82 4.09 2.15 -6.18
N VAL A 83 4.49 3.40 -6.41
CA VAL A 83 3.83 4.60 -5.88
C VAL A 83 3.26 5.44 -7.02
N GLU A 84 2.10 6.05 -6.79
CA GLU A 84 1.48 6.96 -7.73
C GLU A 84 2.38 8.19 -7.97
N GLY A 85 2.78 8.41 -9.22
CA GLY A 85 3.67 9.50 -9.64
C GLY A 85 2.95 10.78 -10.08
N GLY A 86 1.65 10.90 -9.81
CA GLY A 86 0.86 12.13 -9.92
C GLY A 86 0.36 12.52 -11.32
N ALA A 87 0.66 11.75 -12.37
CA ALA A 87 0.21 12.05 -13.75
C ALA A 87 -1.14 11.42 -14.12
N GLY A 88 -1.64 10.45 -13.33
CA GLY A 88 -2.85 9.68 -13.64
C GLY A 88 -2.64 8.69 -14.79
N GLY A 89 -3.15 7.46 -14.65
CA GLY A 89 -3.03 6.38 -15.64
C GLY A 89 -1.90 5.38 -15.38
N ASP A 90 -1.87 4.28 -16.13
CA ASP A 90 -0.93 3.16 -15.91
C ASP A 90 0.55 3.54 -16.03
N ASP A 91 0.88 4.56 -16.83
CA ASP A 91 2.25 5.07 -17.00
C ASP A 91 2.72 5.98 -15.85
N SER A 92 1.86 6.23 -14.86
CA SER A 92 2.17 7.11 -13.73
C SER A 92 2.77 6.39 -12.51
N TRP A 93 2.89 5.07 -12.55
CA TRP A 93 3.40 4.28 -11.42
C TRP A 93 4.92 4.20 -11.41
N ILE A 94 5.53 4.51 -10.27
CA ILE A 94 6.97 4.56 -10.10
C ILE A 94 7.39 3.47 -9.13
N GLN A 95 8.42 2.69 -9.50
CA GLN A 95 8.98 1.64 -8.64
C GLN A 95 9.53 2.23 -7.34
N ALA A 96 9.20 1.60 -6.22
CA ALA A 96 9.70 1.90 -4.88
C ALA A 96 10.31 0.62 -4.26
N PRO A 97 11.43 0.11 -4.80
CA PRO A 97 12.03 -1.17 -4.38
C PRO A 97 12.53 -1.18 -2.93
N GLU A 98 12.67 -0.01 -2.31
CA GLU A 98 13.00 0.15 -0.90
C GLU A 98 11.83 -0.17 0.04
N VAL A 99 10.59 -0.15 -0.48
CA VAL A 99 9.38 -0.39 0.31
C VAL A 99 9.15 -1.90 0.42
N ARG A 100 8.94 -2.36 1.65
CA ARG A 100 8.63 -3.75 1.97
C ARG A 100 7.81 -3.81 3.25
N CYS A 101 6.92 -4.79 3.32
CA CYS A 101 6.27 -5.14 4.57
C CYS A 101 7.16 -6.11 5.34
N LEU A 102 7.40 -5.82 6.61
CA LEU A 102 8.16 -6.68 7.51
C LEU A 102 7.19 -7.25 8.55
N PRO A 103 7.43 -8.47 9.07
CA PRO A 103 6.69 -8.98 10.22
C PRO A 103 6.77 -7.98 11.37
N GLY A 104 5.66 -7.78 12.08
CA GLY A 104 5.65 -7.05 13.34
C GLY A 104 6.38 -7.83 14.44
N ASP A 105 6.88 -7.10 15.45
CA ASP A 105 7.43 -7.68 16.68
C ASP A 105 6.37 -8.45 17.49
#